data_AF-A0A5B9P312-F1
#
_entry.id   AF-A0A5B9P312-F1
#
_cell.length_a   1.000
_cell.length_b   1.000
_cell.length_c   1.000
_cell.angle_alpha   90.00
_cell.angle_beta   90.00
_cell.angle_gamma   90.00
#
_symmetry.space_group_name_H-M   'P 1'
#
loop_
_entity.id
_entity.type
_entity.pdbx_description
1 polymer ?
#
loop_
_entity_poly.entity_id
_entity_poly.type
_entity_poly.pdbx_seq_one_letter_code
_entity_poly.pdbx_strand_id
1 'polypeptide(L)'
;MSNETIDQLQKRFARLDKQQTVVQTQLDEAQKRLAELQDQAKAEFGTDDVDALQEKLEAMKQENEQKRSAYQKGLDEVEAKLKEVESQFAETEVED
;
A
#
# COMPACT_ATOMS: atom_id res chain seq x y z
N MET A 1 -30.36 -45.04 18.51
CA MET A 1 -30.99 -44.12 17.53
C MET A 1 -31.43 -42.90 18.29
N SER A 2 -30.78 -41.75 18.09
CA SER A 2 -31.15 -40.51 18.79
C SER A 2 -32.43 -39.96 18.16
N ASN A 3 -33.58 -40.18 18.82
CA ASN A 3 -34.81 -39.48 18.46
C ASN A 3 -34.75 -38.09 19.10
N GLU A 4 -34.25 -37.11 18.35
CA GLU A 4 -34.36 -35.70 18.75
C GLU A 4 -35.86 -35.35 18.85
N THR A 5 -36.25 -34.70 19.94
CA THR A 5 -37.64 -34.24 20.09
C THR A 5 -37.91 -33.09 19.11
N ILE A 6 -39.18 -32.88 18.76
CA ILE A 6 -39.59 -31.78 17.85
C ILE A 6 -39.08 -30.42 18.36
N ASP A 7 -39.10 -30.21 19.68
CA ASP A 7 -38.55 -29.00 20.32
C ASP A 7 -37.03 -28.85 20.11
N GLN A 8 -36.26 -29.94 20.17
CA GLN A 8 -34.82 -29.92 19.90
C GLN A 8 -34.53 -29.59 18.43
N LEU A 9 -35.31 -30.16 17.51
CA LEU A 9 -35.21 -29.86 16.08
C LEU A 9 -35.53 -28.40 15.78
N GLN A 10 -36.57 -27.84 16.39
CA GLN A 10 -36.94 -26.43 16.24
C GLN A 10 -35.85 -25.48 16.76
N LYS A 11 -35.28 -25.76 17.94
CA LYS A 11 -34.16 -24.97 18.49
C LYS A 11 -32.92 -25.03 17.61
N ARG A 12 -32.62 -26.20 17.06
CA ARG A 12 -31.49 -26.40 16.17
C ARG A 12 -31.69 -25.68 14.83
N PHE A 13 -32.89 -25.72 14.28
CA PHE A 13 -33.26 -24.96 13.08
C PHE A 13 -33.10 -23.45 13.32
N ALA A 14 -33.68 -22.92 14.40
CA ALA A 14 -33.56 -21.49 14.73
C ALA A 14 -32.10 -21.05 14.91
N ARG A 15 -31.24 -21.91 15.47
CA ARG A 15 -29.81 -21.64 15.58
C ARG A 15 -29.13 -21.61 14.20
N LEU A 16 -29.40 -22.58 13.35
CA LEU A 16 -28.81 -22.69 12.02
C LEU A 16 -29.26 -21.54 11.11
N ASP A 17 -30.54 -21.16 11.17
CA ASP A 17 -31.10 -20.04 10.43
C ASP A 17 -30.45 -18.70 10.83
N LYS A 18 -30.27 -18.50 12.13
CA LYS A 18 -29.51 -17.34 12.64
C LYS A 18 -28.06 -17.35 12.16
N GLN A 19 -27.40 -18.51 12.18
CA GLN A 19 -26.02 -18.66 11.69
C GLN A 19 -25.94 -18.38 10.19
N GLN A 20 -26.87 -18.89 9.40
CA GLN A 20 -26.96 -18.66 7.96
C GLN A 20 -27.09 -17.17 7.66
N THR A 21 -27.98 -16.47 8.37
CA THR A 21 -28.17 -15.02 8.19
C THR A 21 -26.87 -14.25 8.47
N VAL A 22 -26.19 -14.56 9.58
CA VAL A 22 -24.92 -13.89 9.93
C VAL A 22 -23.85 -14.14 8.88
N VAL A 23 -23.69 -15.38 8.42
CA VAL A 23 -22.69 -15.73 7.40
C VAL A 23 -23.02 -15.06 6.06
N GLN A 24 -24.30 -14.99 5.68
CA GLN A 24 -24.71 -14.31 4.46
C GLN A 24 -24.37 -12.81 4.51
N THR A 25 -24.68 -12.14 5.62
CA THR A 25 -24.32 -10.71 5.80
C THR A 25 -22.81 -10.50 5.71
N GLN A 26 -22.01 -11.37 6.34
CA GLN A 26 -20.54 -11.29 6.27
C GLN A 26 -20.01 -11.50 4.85
N LEU A 27 -20.62 -12.42 4.09
CA LEU A 27 -20.26 -12.66 2.70
C LEU A 27 -20.57 -11.43 1.84
N ASP A 28 -21.77 -10.86 1.98
CA ASP A 28 -22.19 -9.67 1.22
C ASP A 28 -21.27 -8.47 1.52
N GLU A 29 -20.91 -8.25 2.80
CA GLU A 29 -19.96 -7.22 3.21
C GLU A 29 -18.56 -7.44 2.63
N ALA A 30 -18.06 -8.68 2.67
CA ALA A 30 -16.74 -9.02 2.12
C ALA A 30 -16.69 -8.83 0.60
N GLN A 31 -17.75 -9.22 -0.11
CA GLN A 31 -17.87 -9.02 -1.56
C GLN A 31 -17.91 -7.54 -1.92
N LYS A 32 -18.68 -6.72 -1.19
CA LYS A 32 -18.71 -5.28 -1.39
C LYS A 32 -17.33 -4.66 -1.20
N ARG A 33 -16.63 -5.04 -0.13
CA ARG A 33 -15.29 -4.52 0.17
C ARG A 33 -14.26 -4.96 -0.88
N LEU A 34 -14.38 -6.17 -1.41
CA LEU A 34 -13.53 -6.64 -2.50
C LEU A 34 -13.74 -5.81 -3.76
N ALA A 35 -15.00 -5.53 -4.13
CA ALA A 35 -15.31 -4.69 -5.29
C ALA A 35 -14.76 -3.27 -5.12
N GLU A 36 -14.93 -2.67 -3.94
CA GLU A 36 -14.37 -1.34 -3.63
C GLU A 36 -12.84 -1.31 -3.77
N LEU A 37 -12.14 -2.34 -3.29
CA LEU A 37 -10.68 -2.45 -3.43
C LEU A 37 -10.24 -2.64 -4.89
N GLN A 38 -10.98 -3.44 -5.67
CA GLN A 38 -10.71 -3.61 -7.10
C GLN A 38 -10.90 -2.31 -7.88
N ASP A 39 -11.95 -1.56 -7.57
CA ASP A 39 -12.21 -0.26 -8.20
C ASP A 39 -11.15 0.77 -7.82
N GLN A 40 -10.73 0.81 -6.55
CA GLN A 40 -9.61 1.65 -6.10
C GLN A 40 -8.31 1.30 -6.82
N ALA A 41 -7.98 0.01 -6.93
CA ALA A 41 -6.78 -0.44 -7.62
C ALA A 41 -6.81 -0.04 -9.11
N LYS A 42 -7.95 -0.20 -9.78
CA LYS A 42 -8.15 0.27 -11.16
C LYS A 42 -8.04 1.78 -11.29
N ALA A 43 -8.60 2.54 -10.37
CA ALA A 43 -8.55 4.00 -10.40
C ALA A 43 -7.13 4.55 -10.18
N GLU A 44 -6.41 4.03 -9.19
CA GLU A 44 -5.08 4.54 -8.80
C GLU A 44 -3.96 4.00 -9.69
N PHE A 45 -4.04 2.71 -10.06
CA PHE A 45 -2.95 2.01 -10.74
C PHE A 45 -3.32 1.51 -12.14
N GLY A 46 -4.58 1.64 -12.57
CA GLY A 46 -5.05 1.20 -13.87
C GLY A 46 -5.33 -0.31 -13.96
N THR A 47 -5.15 -1.07 -12.88
CA THR A 47 -5.37 -2.52 -12.84
C THR A 47 -5.67 -2.99 -11.42
N ASP A 48 -6.49 -4.04 -11.27
CA ASP A 48 -6.72 -4.79 -10.03
C ASP A 48 -5.94 -6.11 -9.97
N ASP A 49 -5.12 -6.39 -10.99
CA ASP A 49 -4.23 -7.55 -11.03
C ASP A 49 -3.05 -7.36 -10.06
N VAL A 50 -2.94 -8.26 -9.08
CA VAL A 50 -1.92 -8.23 -8.03
C VAL A 50 -0.50 -8.31 -8.62
N ASP A 51 -0.28 -9.12 -9.65
CA ASP A 51 1.05 -9.29 -10.24
C ASP A 51 1.46 -8.01 -10.99
N ALA A 52 0.51 -7.40 -11.71
CA ALA A 52 0.73 -6.12 -12.38
C ALA A 52 0.96 -4.96 -11.39
N LEU A 53 0.29 -4.97 -10.24
CA LEU A 53 0.53 -4.00 -9.16
C LEU A 53 1.93 -4.18 -8.55
N GLN A 54 2.40 -5.41 -8.38
CA GLN A 54 3.76 -5.69 -7.89
C GLN A 54 4.83 -5.21 -8.88
N GLU A 55 4.63 -5.43 -10.18
CA GLU A 55 5.54 -4.93 -11.21
C GLU A 55 5.62 -3.39 -11.20
N LYS A 56 4.46 -2.72 -11.12
CA LYS A 56 4.39 -1.25 -10.98
C LYS A 56 5.11 -0.76 -9.73
N LEU A 57 4.93 -1.45 -8.59
CA LEU A 57 5.61 -1.10 -7.35
C LEU A 57 7.13 -1.19 -7.49
N GLU A 58 7.62 -2.24 -8.13
CA GLU A 58 9.06 -2.41 -8.34
C GLU A 58 9.63 -1.36 -9.30
N ALA A 59 8.92 -1.05 -10.39
CA ALA A 59 9.28 0.03 -11.29
C ALA A 59 9.35 1.39 -10.56
N MET A 60 8.35 1.71 -9.73
CA MET A 60 8.34 2.95 -8.92
C MET A 60 9.50 3.01 -7.92
N LYS A 61 9.88 1.87 -7.30
CA LYS A 61 11.03 1.81 -6.40
C LYS A 61 12.34 2.09 -7.14
N GLN A 62 12.52 1.50 -8.32
CA GLN A 62 13.71 1.72 -9.13
C GLN A 62 13.80 3.18 -9.59
N GLU A 63 12.68 3.77 -10.02
CA GLU A 63 12.64 5.19 -10.39
C GLU A 63 12.99 6.10 -9.19
N ASN A 64 12.44 5.81 -8.01
CA ASN A 64 12.76 6.55 -6.79
C ASN A 64 14.24 6.42 -6.41
N GLU A 65 14.83 5.23 -6.54
CA GLU A 65 16.24 4.99 -6.27
C GLU A 65 17.13 5.80 -7.23
N GLN A 66 16.80 5.80 -8.53
CA GLN A 66 17.50 6.59 -9.54
C GLN A 66 17.41 8.10 -9.23
N LYS A 67 16.20 8.59 -8.91
CA LYS A 67 16.00 10.00 -8.50
C LYS A 67 16.81 10.33 -7.25
N ARG A 68 16.79 9.48 -6.23
CA ARG A 68 17.56 9.67 -4.99
C ARG A 68 19.05 9.77 -5.28
N SER A 69 19.59 8.87 -6.10
CA SER A 69 21.00 8.90 -6.50
C SER A 69 21.36 10.17 -7.27
N ALA A 70 20.49 10.61 -8.20
CA ALA A 70 20.69 11.85 -8.94
C ALA A 70 20.69 13.08 -8.02
N TYR A 71 19.76 13.13 -7.06
CA TYR A 71 19.73 14.20 -6.06
C TYR A 71 20.97 14.20 -5.18
N GLN A 72 21.44 13.03 -4.73
CA GLN A 72 22.65 12.94 -3.92
C GLN A 72 23.86 13.51 -4.69
N LYS A 73 24.05 13.11 -5.96
CA LYS A 73 25.12 13.67 -6.79
C LYS A 73 25.01 15.19 -6.94
N GLY A 74 23.80 15.71 -7.13
CA GLY A 74 23.57 17.14 -7.20
C GLY A 74 23.95 17.86 -5.90
N LEU A 75 23.64 17.27 -4.75
CA LEU A 75 24.04 17.81 -3.44
C LEU A 75 25.56 17.80 -3.29
N ASP A 76 26.22 16.69 -3.59
CA ASP A 76 27.68 16.56 -3.50
C ASP A 76 28.40 17.59 -4.38
N GLU A 77 27.88 17.84 -5.60
CA GLU A 77 28.42 18.87 -6.50
C GLU A 77 28.22 20.29 -5.96
N VAL A 78 27.07 20.58 -5.37
CA VAL A 78 26.78 21.88 -4.76
C VAL A 78 27.68 22.11 -3.55
N GLU A 79 27.84 21.11 -2.69
CA GLU A 79 28.73 21.18 -1.53
C GLU A 79 30.19 21.40 -1.95
N ALA A 80 30.66 20.70 -2.99
CA ALA A 80 32.00 20.90 -3.52
C ALA A 80 32.21 22.32 -4.06
N LYS A 81 31.27 22.84 -4.85
CA LYS A 81 31.32 24.21 -5.38
C LYS A 81 31.25 25.25 -4.26
N LEU A 82 30.42 25.03 -3.25
CA LEU A 82 30.33 25.92 -2.10
C LEU A 82 31.66 25.99 -1.36
N LYS A 83 32.30 24.85 -1.12
CA LYS A 83 33.61 24.78 -0.48
C LYS A 83 34.70 25.48 -1.30
N GLU A 84 34.67 25.35 -2.62
CA GLU A 84 35.59 26.07 -3.51
C GLU A 84 35.41 27.57 -3.39
N VAL A 85 34.17 28.05 -3.44
CA VAL A 85 33.84 29.47 -3.25
C VAL A 85 34.29 29.95 -1.87
N GLU A 86 33.95 29.24 -0.80
CA GLU A 86 34.38 29.57 0.57
C GLU A 86 35.91 29.65 0.69
N SER A 87 36.64 28.73 0.05
CA SER A 87 38.11 28.75 0.06
C SER A 87 38.68 29.95 -0.69
N GLN A 88 38.09 30.28 -1.86
CA GLN A 88 38.49 31.46 -2.63
C GLN A 88 38.29 32.74 -1.82
N PHE A 89 37.16 32.91 -1.16
CA PHE A 89 36.90 34.09 -0.32
C PHE A 89 37.75 34.14 0.95
N ALA A 90 38.07 32.99 1.54
CA ALA A 90 38.97 32.92 2.70
C ALA A 90 40.41 33.28 2.34
N GLU A 91 40.90 32.97 1.13
CA GLU A 91 42.23 33.37 0.67
C GLU A 91 42.31 34.89 0.41
N THR A 92 41.25 35.50 -0.13
CA THR A 92 41.22 36.95 -0.37
C THR A 92 41.16 37.80 0.91
N GLU A 93 40.61 37.26 2.01
CA GLU A 93 40.50 37.97 3.29
C GLU A 93 41.82 38.00 4.09
N VAL A 94 42.83 37.23 3.67
CA VAL A 94 44.14 37.10 4.34
C VAL A 94 45.25 37.89 3.62
N GLU A 95 45.01 38.39 2.41
CA GLU A 95 45.96 39.17 1.61
C GLU A 95 45.77 40.70 1.65
N ASP A 96 44.75 41.23 2.35
CA ASP A 96 44.58 42.65 2.71
C ASP A 96 45.02 42.95 4.17
#